data_AF-A0A9D8HBJ4-F1
#
_entry.id   AF-A0A9D8HBJ4-F1
#
_cell.length_a   1.000
_cell.length_b   1.000
_cell.length_c   1.000
_cell.angle_alpha   90.00
_cell.angle_beta   90.00
_cell.angle_gamma   90.00
#
_symmetry.space_group_name_H-M   'P 1'
#
loop_
_entity.id
_entity.type
_entity.pdbx_description
1 polymer ?
#
loop_
_entity_poly.entity_id
_entity_poly.type
_entity_poly.pdbx_seq_one_letter_code
_entity_poly.pdbx_strand_id
1 'polypeptide(L)' 'GHAALLPHAASLTETAAAQLAAAARRAGLLLLTWTVDDPGEARRLAAAGLNGIITSRPDALRSAFG' A
#
# COMPACT_ATOMS: atom_id res chain seq x y z
N GLY A 1 14.35 -11.19 -11.83
CA GLY A 1 13.14 -10.38 -12.08
C GLY A 1 12.88 -9.49 -10.87
N HIS A 2 12.03 -8.46 -11.00
CA HIS A 2 11.65 -7.58 -9.89
C HIS A 2 10.98 -8.37 -8.75
N ALA A 3 11.15 -7.93 -7.51
CA ALA A 3 10.52 -8.53 -6.32
C ALA A 3 9.27 -7.76 -5.84
N ALA A 4 9.11 -6.51 -6.27
CA ALA A 4 8.05 -5.63 -5.80
C ALA A 4 7.57 -4.65 -6.88
N LEU A 5 6.34 -4.20 -6.73
CA LEU A 5 5.73 -3.09 -7.45
C LEU A 5 5.54 -1.93 -6.45
N LEU A 6 5.92 -0.72 -6.88
CA LEU A 6 5.85 0.49 -6.05
C LEU A 6 5.08 1.63 -6.75
N PRO A 7 3.80 1.44 -7.10
CA PRO A 7 2.99 2.52 -7.65
C PRO A 7 2.83 3.67 -6.66
N HIS A 8 2.68 4.88 -7.20
CA HIS A 8 2.30 6.04 -6.41
C HIS A 8 0.88 5.87 -5.85
N ALA A 9 0.63 6.29 -4.62
CA ALA A 9 -0.65 6.07 -3.94
C ALA A 9 -1.85 6.64 -4.72
N ALA A 10 -1.66 7.74 -5.44
CA ALA A 10 -2.70 8.34 -6.29
C ALA A 10 -3.23 7.42 -7.40
N SER A 11 -2.50 6.38 -7.81
CA SER A 11 -3.00 5.40 -8.78
C SER A 11 -3.79 4.24 -8.16
N LEU A 12 -3.90 4.21 -6.82
CA LEU A 12 -4.57 3.16 -6.05
C LEU A 12 -5.97 3.59 -5.61
N THR A 13 -6.75 4.12 -6.54
CA THR A 13 -8.12 4.60 -6.30
C THR A 13 -9.09 3.44 -6.17
N GLU A 14 -10.14 3.63 -5.36
CA GLU A 14 -11.28 2.70 -5.27
C GLU A 14 -10.86 1.22 -5.17
N THR A 15 -11.35 0.40 -6.10
CA THR A 15 -11.08 -1.04 -6.20
C THR A 15 -9.75 -1.36 -6.90
N ALA A 16 -9.09 -0.38 -7.54
CA ALA A 16 -7.84 -0.60 -8.27
C ALA A 16 -6.74 -1.09 -7.33
N ALA A 17 -6.70 -0.60 -6.09
CA ALA A 17 -5.78 -1.07 -5.06
C ALA A 17 -5.92 -2.57 -4.81
N ALA A 18 -7.14 -3.04 -4.57
CA ALA A 18 -7.42 -4.44 -4.27
C ALA A 18 -7.18 -5.35 -5.49
N GLN A 19 -7.52 -4.88 -6.69
CA GLN A 19 -7.27 -5.61 -7.94
C GLN A 19 -5.78 -5.78 -8.20
N LEU A 20 -4.99 -4.72 -8.00
CA LEU A 20 -3.54 -4.77 -8.17
C LEU A 20 -2.88 -5.63 -7.09
N ALA A 21 -3.33 -5.55 -5.84
CA ALA A 21 -2.84 -6.41 -4.76
C ALA A 21 -3.08 -7.89 -5.08
N ALA A 22 -4.27 -8.24 -5.60
CA ALA A 22 -4.56 -9.61 -6.03
C ALA A 22 -3.70 -10.06 -7.21
N ALA A 23 -3.43 -9.17 -8.18
CA ALA A 23 -2.57 -9.47 -9.32
C ALA A 23 -1.09 -9.66 -8.89
N ALA A 24 -0.56 -8.76 -8.05
CA ALA A 24 0.78 -8.86 -7.51
C ALA A 24 0.97 -10.17 -6.73
N ARG A 25 0.00 -10.52 -5.87
CA ARG A 25 0.00 -11.79 -5.14
C ARG A 25 0.06 -13.01 -6.06
N ARG A 26 -0.74 -13.03 -7.14
CA ARG A 26 -0.70 -14.14 -8.13
C ARG A 26 0.64 -14.22 -8.87
N ALA A 27 1.31 -13.09 -9.04
CA ALA A 27 2.62 -13.00 -9.68
C ALA A 27 3.80 -13.27 -8.71
N GLY A 28 3.55 -13.51 -7.42
CA GLY A 28 4.60 -13.65 -6.41
C GLY A 28 5.36 -12.35 -6.13
N LEU A 29 4.75 -11.20 -6.40
CA LEU A 29 5.32 -9.87 -6.19
C LEU A 29 4.74 -9.22 -4.94
N LEU A 30 5.59 -8.46 -4.23
CA LEU A 30 5.13 -7.55 -3.19
C LEU A 30 4.52 -6.29 -3.81
N LEU A 31 3.46 -5.75 -3.22
CA LEU A 31 2.90 -4.46 -3.59
C LEU A 31 3.11 -3.48 -2.44
N LEU A 32 3.95 -2.47 -2.65
CA LEU A 32 4.17 -1.38 -1.71
C LEU A 32 3.75 -0.06 -2.37
N THR A 33 3.55 1.00 -1.59
CA THR A 33 3.23 2.32 -2.15
C THR A 33 3.94 3.44 -1.40
N TRP A 34 3.96 4.61 -2.02
CA TRP A 34 4.58 5.84 -1.53
C TRP A 34 3.82 7.07 -2.07
N THR A 35 3.88 8.24 -1.44
CA THR A 35 4.15 8.47 -0.01
C THR A 35 2.81 8.70 0.67
N VAL A 36 2.48 7.92 1.70
CA VAL A 36 1.19 8.05 2.39
C VAL A 36 1.43 8.47 3.82
N ASP A 37 1.07 9.71 4.10
CA ASP A 37 1.22 10.29 5.43
C ASP A 37 -0.09 10.27 6.21
N ASP A 38 -1.24 10.17 5.55
CA ASP A 38 -2.55 10.13 6.20
C ASP A 38 -2.85 8.72 6.78
N PRO A 39 -3.14 8.60 8.09
CA PRO A 39 -3.46 7.32 8.71
C PRO A 39 -4.74 6.66 8.21
N GLY A 40 -5.73 7.42 7.76
CA GLY A 40 -6.98 6.87 7.21
C GLY A 40 -6.70 6.20 5.87
N GLU A 41 -5.98 6.89 5.00
CA GLU A 41 -5.54 6.37 3.71
C GLU A 41 -4.61 5.16 3.87
N ALA A 42 -3.69 5.21 4.84
CA ALA A 42 -2.81 4.08 5.12
C ALA A 42 -3.61 2.82 5.51
N ARG A 43 -4.65 2.96 6.35
CA ARG A 43 -5.54 1.85 6.70
C ARG A 43 -6.36 1.35 5.51
N ARG A 44 -6.88 2.27 4.66
CA ARG A 44 -7.61 1.90 3.44
C ARG A 44 -6.74 1.03 2.52
N LEU A 45 -5.50 1.45 2.28
CA LEU A 45 -4.57 0.75 1.41
C LEU A 45 -4.06 -0.57 2.00
N ALA A 46 -3.82 -0.60 3.33
CA ALA A 46 -3.50 -1.86 4.02
C ALA A 46 -4.66 -2.86 3.92
N ALA A 47 -5.90 -2.40 4.12
CA ALA A 47 -7.10 -3.23 3.97
C ALA A 47 -7.31 -3.73 2.52
N ALA A 48 -6.84 -2.98 1.53
CA ALA A 48 -6.84 -3.42 0.13
C ALA A 48 -5.81 -4.54 -0.17
N GLY A 49 -4.92 -4.85 0.77
CA GLY A 49 -3.97 -5.96 0.67
C GLY A 49 -2.57 -5.56 0.23
N LEU A 50 -2.18 -4.28 0.40
CA LEU A 50 -0.79 -3.86 0.22
C LEU A 50 0.13 -4.47 1.27
N ASN A 51 1.35 -4.80 0.86
CA ASN A 51 2.38 -5.36 1.73
C ASN A 51 3.14 -4.31 2.54
N GLY A 52 3.13 -3.06 2.11
CA GLY A 52 3.85 -2.00 2.80
C GLY A 52 3.49 -0.60 2.32
N ILE A 53 3.72 0.36 3.21
CA ILE A 53 3.43 1.78 3.00
C ILE A 53 4.67 2.58 3.38
N ILE A 54 5.15 3.41 2.46
CA ILE A 54 6.25 4.33 2.68
C ILE A 54 5.65 5.67 3.09
N THR A 55 6.14 6.21 4.21
CA THR A 55 5.62 7.43 4.86
C THR A 55 6.76 8.31 5.34
N SER A 56 6.51 9.61 5.38
CA SER A 56 7.33 10.62 6.05
C SER A 56 6.97 10.75 7.54
N ARG A 57 5.85 10.15 7.99
CA ARG A 57 5.31 10.23 9.36
C ARG A 57 5.20 8.85 10.03
N PRO A 58 6.32 8.13 10.24
CA PRO A 58 6.29 6.76 10.77
C PRO A 58 5.60 6.65 12.14
N ASP A 59 5.75 7.65 13.01
CA ASP A 59 5.15 7.63 14.35
C ASP A 59 3.62 7.72 14.30
N ALA A 60 3.08 8.51 13.36
CA ALA A 60 1.64 8.64 13.16
C ALA A 60 1.05 7.34 12.60
N LEU A 61 1.71 6.69 11.64
CA LEU A 61 1.25 5.41 11.09
C LEU A 61 1.38 4.28 12.13
N ARG A 62 2.46 4.24 12.92
CA ARG A 62 2.59 3.25 14.01
C ARG A 62 1.44 3.37 15.00
N SER A 63 1.15 4.58 15.46
CA SER A 63 0.02 4.84 16.36
C SER A 63 -1.33 4.45 15.74
N ALA A 64 -1.43 4.46 14.41
CA ALA A 64 -2.65 4.13 13.69
C ALA A 64 -2.88 2.62 13.52
N PHE A 65 -1.83 1.82 13.41
CA PHE A 65 -1.91 0.37 13.25
C PHE A 65 -1.96 -0.40 14.58
N GLY A 66 -1.61 0.26 15.69
CA GLY A 66 -1.49 -0.36 17.02
C GLY A 66 -0.15 -1.08 17.17
#